data_AF-A0A399CVX4-F1
#
_entry.id   AF-A0A399CVX4-F1
#
_cell.length_a   1.000
_cell.length_b   1.000
_cell.length_c   1.000
_cell.angle_alpha   90.00
_cell.angle_beta   90.00
_cell.angle_gamma   90.00
#
_symmetry.space_group_name_H-M   'P 1'
#
loop_
_entity.id
_entity.type
_entity.pdbx_description
1 polymer ?
#
loop_
_entity_poly.entity_id
_entity_poly.type
_entity_poly.pdbx_seq_one_letter_code
_entity_poly.pdbx_strand_id
1 'polypeptide(L)'
;MSRKINQFSHGGFIEFDNGSFDNWCVFVTRANGERFAPSDVQYFSRLNILGKKYGCRVIYDDFVTVYNRTGPQINNDVLNLITTLSRFYGTDMLEMEIWFNVLYAGMIAEENKENAVLKKRIKRLGMHQVLIEKMEPEIAAAFSKGKKWRELDRLMKQKGF
;
A
#
# COMPACT_ATOMS: atom_id res chain seq x y z
N MET A 1 14.85 -8.31 -14.18
CA MET A 1 15.81 -7.31 -13.65
C MET A 1 15.05 -6.48 -12.64
N SER A 2 15.60 -6.29 -11.44
CA SER A 2 14.90 -5.50 -10.44
C SER A 2 14.80 -4.04 -10.89
N ARG A 3 13.67 -3.40 -10.59
CA ARG A 3 13.38 -2.00 -10.91
C ARG A 3 13.23 -1.25 -9.60
N LYS A 4 14.27 -0.49 -9.24
CA LYS A 4 14.24 0.38 -8.07
C LYS A 4 13.15 1.44 -8.20
N ILE A 5 12.36 1.60 -7.14
CA ILE A 5 11.22 2.53 -7.08
C ILE A 5 11.61 3.78 -6.29
N ASN A 6 12.18 3.60 -5.09
CA ASN A 6 12.59 4.69 -4.22
C ASN A 6 13.75 4.26 -3.30
N GLN A 7 14.47 5.23 -2.74
CA GLN A 7 15.49 5.03 -1.71
C GLN A 7 15.16 5.87 -0.49
N PHE A 8 15.21 5.25 0.68
CA PHE A 8 14.90 5.88 1.96
C PHE A 8 16.16 6.56 2.54
N SER A 9 15.97 7.58 3.36
CA SER A 9 17.05 8.36 3.98
C SER A 9 18.02 7.52 4.83
N HIS A 10 17.54 6.43 5.43
CA HIS A 10 18.34 5.50 6.23
C HIS A 10 19.20 4.54 5.38
N GLY A 11 19.15 4.62 4.05
CA GLY A 11 19.94 3.79 3.13
C GLY A 11 19.21 2.56 2.58
N GLY A 12 18.06 2.18 3.15
CA GLY A 12 17.19 1.15 2.57
C GLY A 12 16.52 1.61 1.27
N PHE A 13 15.88 0.70 0.55
CA PHE A 13 15.16 1.01 -0.69
C PHE A 13 13.99 0.07 -0.94
N ILE A 14 13.13 0.45 -1.88
CA ILE A 14 12.01 -0.34 -2.37
C ILE A 14 12.14 -0.55 -3.88
N GLU A 15 11.85 -1.76 -4.34
CA GLU A 15 11.98 -2.16 -5.74
C GLU A 15 10.87 -3.12 -6.16
N PHE A 16 10.63 -3.20 -7.47
CA PHE A 16 9.95 -4.34 -8.08
C PHE A 16 10.99 -5.40 -8.48
N ASP A 17 10.64 -6.67 -8.28
CA ASP A 17 11.42 -7.78 -8.83
C ASP A 17 10.50 -8.98 -9.14
N ASN A 18 11.08 -10.03 -9.69
CA ASN A 18 10.38 -11.26 -10.03
C ASN A 18 9.82 -11.93 -8.77
N GLY A 19 8.49 -12.04 -8.69
CA GLY A 19 7.78 -12.88 -7.73
C GLY A 19 7.46 -14.25 -8.31
N SER A 20 6.67 -15.02 -7.56
CA SER A 20 6.20 -16.35 -8.01
C SER A 20 5.17 -16.29 -9.15
N PHE A 21 4.56 -15.12 -9.39
CA PHE A 21 3.44 -14.97 -10.34
C PHE A 21 3.71 -13.95 -11.44
N ASP A 22 4.39 -12.84 -11.13
CA ASP A 22 4.68 -11.76 -12.05
C ASP A 22 5.98 -11.01 -11.64
N ASN A 23 6.35 -10.01 -12.45
CA ASN A 23 7.53 -9.17 -12.22
C ASN A 23 7.22 -7.88 -11.43
N TRP A 24 6.10 -7.87 -10.70
CA TRP A 24 5.61 -6.72 -9.93
C TRP A 24 5.68 -6.95 -8.42
N CYS A 25 6.40 -7.98 -7.97
CA CYS A 25 6.55 -8.25 -6.56
C CYS A 25 7.32 -7.11 -5.88
N VAL A 26 6.74 -6.54 -4.82
CA VAL A 26 7.32 -5.43 -4.07
C VAL A 26 8.29 -5.98 -3.03
N PHE A 27 9.54 -5.53 -3.11
CA PHE A 27 10.56 -5.84 -2.10
C PHE A 27 11.00 -4.57 -1.39
N VAL A 28 11.18 -4.69 -0.07
CA VAL A 28 11.84 -3.69 0.77
C VAL A 28 13.17 -4.27 1.22
N THR A 29 14.24 -3.54 0.92
CA THR A 29 15.59 -3.84 1.40
C THR A 29 15.96 -2.82 2.46
N ARG A 30 16.25 -3.30 3.67
CA ARG A 30 16.69 -2.48 4.81
C ARG A 30 18.14 -2.05 4.63
N ALA A 31 18.56 -1.04 5.38
CA ALA A 31 19.93 -0.54 5.36
C ALA A 31 21.00 -1.59 5.71
N ASN A 32 20.64 -2.60 6.50
CA ASN A 32 21.50 -3.74 6.84
C ASN A 32 21.57 -4.81 5.73
N GLY A 33 20.91 -4.61 4.59
CA GLY A 33 20.85 -5.54 3.47
C GLY A 33 19.75 -6.61 3.58
N GLU A 34 18.99 -6.65 4.68
CA GLU A 34 17.86 -7.57 4.83
C GLU A 34 16.74 -7.21 3.85
N ARG A 35 16.37 -8.16 3.00
CA ARG A 35 15.34 -8.00 1.96
C ARG A 35 14.13 -8.86 2.28
N PHE A 36 12.93 -8.27 2.17
CA PHE A 36 11.68 -8.98 2.37
C PHE A 36 10.57 -8.45 1.45
N ALA A 37 9.60 -9.30 1.15
CA ALA A 37 8.37 -8.92 0.46
C ALA A 37 7.25 -8.70 1.49
N PRO A 38 6.73 -7.46 1.66
CA PRO A 38 5.68 -7.19 2.62
C PRO A 38 4.35 -7.86 2.22
N SER A 39 3.70 -8.55 3.16
CA SER A 39 2.35 -9.09 2.96
C SER A 39 1.26 -8.09 3.34
N ASP A 40 0.07 -8.26 2.77
CA ASP A 40 -1.11 -7.46 3.10
C ASP A 40 -1.40 -7.44 4.60
N VAL A 41 -1.25 -8.60 5.27
CA VAL A 41 -1.39 -8.69 6.73
C VAL A 41 -0.36 -7.81 7.45
N GLN A 42 0.91 -7.88 7.04
CA GLN A 42 1.98 -7.14 7.73
C GLN A 42 1.73 -5.64 7.72
N TYR A 43 1.53 -5.04 6.55
CA TYR A 43 1.36 -3.59 6.49
C TYR A 43 -0.01 -3.16 7.02
N PHE A 44 -1.08 -3.96 6.88
CA PHE A 44 -2.36 -3.66 7.53
C PHE A 44 -2.24 -3.66 9.05
N SER A 45 -1.56 -4.64 9.64
CA SER A 45 -1.37 -4.70 11.09
C SER A 45 -0.56 -3.51 11.60
N ARG A 46 0.52 -3.14 10.90
CA ARG A 46 1.31 -1.96 11.26
C ARG A 46 0.52 -0.65 11.14
N LEU A 47 -0.21 -0.46 10.04
CA LEU A 47 -1.04 0.73 9.83
C LEU A 47 -2.23 0.80 10.79
N ASN A 48 -2.78 -0.34 11.23
CA ASN A 48 -3.81 -0.37 12.28
C ASN A 48 -3.25 0.11 13.62
N ILE A 49 -2.04 -0.35 14.01
CA ILE A 49 -1.35 0.10 15.22
C ILE A 49 -1.05 1.61 15.15
N LEU A 50 -0.49 2.07 14.04
CA LEU A 50 -0.21 3.49 13.81
C LEU A 50 -1.50 4.32 13.78
N GLY A 51 -2.59 3.76 13.26
CA GLY A 51 -3.91 4.37 13.27
C GLY A 51 -4.49 4.55 14.66
N LYS A 52 -4.19 3.66 15.61
CA LYS A 52 -4.55 3.85 17.04
C LYS A 52 -3.76 4.99 17.68
N LYS A 53 -2.55 5.29 17.19
CA LYS A 53 -1.67 6.35 17.70
C LYS A 53 -1.96 7.72 17.08
N TYR A 54 -2.06 7.80 15.75
CA TYR A 54 -2.18 9.05 14.99
C TYR A 54 -3.59 9.33 14.46
N GLY A 55 -4.50 8.37 14.59
CA GLY A 55 -5.87 8.44 14.09
C GLY A 55 -6.02 7.69 12.76
N CYS A 56 -6.84 6.64 12.74
CA CYS A 56 -7.05 5.84 11.55
C CYS A 56 -7.65 6.64 10.37
N ARG A 57 -8.49 7.65 10.67
CA ARG A 57 -9.06 8.50 9.63
C ARG A 57 -7.99 9.35 8.95
N VAL A 58 -7.04 9.88 9.72
CA VAL A 58 -5.91 10.67 9.21
C VAL A 58 -5.07 9.82 8.25
N ILE A 59 -4.65 8.62 8.69
CA ILE A 59 -3.89 7.69 7.83
C ILE A 59 -4.68 7.30 6.58
N TYR A 60 -5.99 7.07 6.71
CA TYR A 60 -6.83 6.73 5.55
C TYR A 60 -6.91 7.89 4.55
N ASP A 61 -7.09 9.12 5.00
CA ASP A 61 -7.20 10.30 4.14
C ASP A 61 -5.85 10.62 3.44
N ASP A 62 -4.73 10.45 4.14
CA ASP A 62 -3.39 10.53 3.55
C ASP A 62 -3.17 9.43 2.50
N PHE A 63 -3.55 8.19 2.82
CA PHE A 63 -3.52 7.10 1.85
C PHE A 63 -4.40 7.41 0.63
N VAL A 64 -5.60 7.96 0.80
CA VAL A 64 -6.48 8.35 -0.33
C VAL A 64 -5.83 9.44 -1.18
N THR A 65 -5.08 10.34 -0.56
CA THR A 65 -4.32 11.40 -1.26
C THR A 65 -3.25 10.81 -2.17
N VAL A 66 -2.53 9.77 -1.72
CA VAL A 66 -1.58 8.99 -2.53
C VAL A 66 -2.30 8.16 -3.61
N TYR A 67 -3.36 7.44 -3.22
CA TYR A 67 -4.18 6.59 -4.09
C TYR A 67 -4.70 7.36 -5.31
N ASN A 68 -5.21 8.57 -5.12
CA ASN A 68 -5.80 9.39 -6.18
C ASN A 68 -4.76 9.82 -7.23
N ARG A 69 -3.48 9.91 -6.85
CA ARG A 69 -2.37 10.29 -7.75
C ARG A 69 -1.60 9.09 -8.30
N THR A 70 -1.94 7.89 -7.86
CA THR A 70 -1.26 6.66 -8.31
C THR A 70 -1.82 6.19 -9.64
N GLY A 71 -0.96 5.99 -10.64
CA GLY A 71 -1.31 5.37 -11.92
C GLY A 71 -0.50 4.10 -12.16
N PRO A 72 -0.41 3.62 -13.42
CA PRO A 72 0.36 2.43 -13.77
C PRO A 72 1.88 2.67 -13.80
N GLN A 73 2.36 3.91 -13.69
CA GLN A 73 3.79 4.22 -13.73
C GLN A 73 4.26 4.81 -12.41
N ILE A 74 5.55 4.59 -12.13
CA ILE A 74 6.25 5.26 -11.04
C ILE A 74 6.29 6.76 -11.35
N ASN A 75 5.92 7.56 -10.36
CA ASN A 75 5.81 9.00 -10.43
C ASN A 75 6.52 9.60 -9.22
N ASN A 76 7.60 10.34 -9.48
CA ASN A 76 8.41 10.99 -8.45
C ASN A 76 7.62 12.01 -7.63
N ASP A 77 6.59 12.64 -8.19
CA ASP A 77 5.73 13.56 -7.44
C ASP A 77 4.93 12.84 -6.35
N VAL A 78 4.53 11.59 -6.61
CA VAL A 78 3.86 10.75 -5.60
C VAL A 78 4.84 10.30 -4.53
N LEU A 79 6.08 9.97 -4.90
CA LEU A 79 7.12 9.64 -3.93
C LEU A 79 7.44 10.84 -3.02
N ASN A 80 7.59 12.04 -3.58
CA ASN A 80 7.79 13.29 -2.84
C ASN A 80 6.61 13.62 -1.93
N LEU A 81 5.39 13.38 -2.41
CA LEU A 81 4.17 13.51 -1.61
C LEU A 81 4.22 12.55 -0.41
N ILE A 82 4.57 11.28 -0.62
CA ILE A 82 4.68 10.30 0.46
C ILE A 82 5.71 10.76 1.51
N THR A 83 6.90 11.20 1.09
CA THR A 83 7.91 11.74 2.01
C THR A 83 7.37 12.94 2.79
N THR A 84 6.60 13.82 2.14
CA THR A 84 6.01 15.00 2.78
C THR A 84 4.95 14.62 3.82
N LEU A 85 4.00 13.74 3.47
CA LEU A 85 2.96 13.26 4.38
C LEU A 85 3.57 12.54 5.59
N SER A 86 4.60 11.73 5.36
CA SER A 86 5.20 10.90 6.40
C SER A 86 5.85 11.71 7.52
N ARG A 87 6.29 12.94 7.25
CA ARG A 87 6.87 13.86 8.26
C ARG A 87 5.90 14.23 9.38
N PHE A 88 4.59 14.13 9.16
CA PHE A 88 3.58 14.44 10.17
C PHE A 88 3.41 13.32 11.22
N TYR A 89 4.07 12.18 11.04
CA TYR A 89 3.97 11.01 11.93
C TYR A 89 5.12 10.91 12.95
N GLY A 90 5.73 12.05 13.31
CA GLY A 90 6.68 12.16 14.42
C GLY A 90 7.79 11.11 14.38
N THR A 91 7.96 10.36 15.48
CA THR A 91 8.99 9.32 15.60
C THR A 91 8.79 8.16 14.64
N ASP A 92 7.58 7.96 14.12
CA ASP A 92 7.24 6.87 13.20
C ASP A 92 7.30 7.33 11.72
N MET A 93 7.84 8.52 11.44
CA MET A 93 7.88 9.08 10.09
C MET A 93 8.51 8.13 9.06
N LEU A 94 9.61 7.45 9.43
CA LEU A 94 10.29 6.54 8.53
C LEU A 94 9.46 5.28 8.27
N GLU A 95 8.81 4.77 9.31
CA GLU A 95 7.93 3.60 9.18
C GLU A 95 6.73 3.93 8.28
N MET A 96 6.12 5.10 8.45
CA MET A 96 5.03 5.57 7.60
C MET A 96 5.47 5.76 6.15
N GLU A 97 6.65 6.34 5.92
CA GLU A 97 7.22 6.48 4.58
C GLU A 97 7.37 5.13 3.90
N ILE A 98 7.90 4.13 4.61
CA ILE A 98 8.04 2.76 4.09
C ILE A 98 6.67 2.18 3.73
N TRP A 99 5.68 2.22 4.63
CA TRP A 99 4.37 1.59 4.37
C TRP A 99 3.57 2.30 3.27
N PHE A 100 3.65 3.62 3.17
CA PHE A 100 3.05 4.34 2.05
C PHE A 100 3.75 4.05 0.72
N ASN A 101 5.08 3.89 0.69
CA ASN A 101 5.79 3.43 -0.50
C ASN A 101 5.39 1.99 -0.88
N VAL A 102 5.21 1.09 0.09
CA VAL A 102 4.74 -0.28 -0.14
C VAL A 102 3.33 -0.29 -0.73
N LEU A 103 2.40 0.49 -0.18
CA LEU A 103 1.05 0.65 -0.74
C LEU A 103 1.10 1.24 -2.15
N TYR A 104 1.92 2.26 -2.37
CA TYR A 104 2.08 2.90 -3.67
C TYR A 104 2.59 1.91 -4.73
N ALA A 105 3.66 1.18 -4.43
CA ALA A 105 4.20 0.14 -5.28
C ALA A 105 3.17 -0.98 -5.54
N GLY A 106 2.47 -1.42 -4.50
CA GLY A 106 1.40 -2.41 -4.62
C GLY A 106 0.25 -1.95 -5.50
N MET A 107 -0.13 -0.68 -5.45
CA MET A 107 -1.15 -0.12 -6.34
C MET A 107 -0.68 -0.06 -7.80
N ILE A 108 0.58 0.31 -8.06
CA ILE A 108 1.15 0.24 -9.41
C ILE A 108 1.14 -1.20 -9.93
N ALA A 109 1.51 -2.18 -9.10
CA ALA A 109 1.47 -3.59 -9.47
C ALA A 109 0.06 -4.02 -9.89
N GLU A 110 -0.96 -3.66 -9.10
CA GLU A 110 -2.37 -3.95 -9.43
C GLU A 110 -2.84 -3.24 -10.71
N GLU A 111 -2.39 -2.01 -10.96
CA GLU A 111 -2.66 -1.28 -12.21
C GLU A 111 -2.12 -2.01 -13.45
N ASN A 112 -0.93 -2.61 -13.34
CA ASN A 112 -0.27 -3.29 -14.45
C ASN A 112 -0.63 -4.78 -14.56
N LYS A 113 -1.30 -5.35 -13.57
CA LYS A 113 -1.70 -6.75 -13.59
C LYS A 113 -2.67 -7.03 -14.73
N GLU A 114 -2.29 -7.99 -15.57
CA GLU A 114 -3.10 -8.42 -16.71
C GLU A 114 -4.44 -8.98 -16.23
N ASN A 115 -5.52 -8.65 -16.93
CA ASN A 115 -6.89 -9.09 -16.61
C ASN A 115 -7.44 -8.65 -15.25
N ALA A 116 -6.69 -7.87 -14.45
CA ALA A 116 -7.20 -7.30 -13.21
C ALA A 116 -8.26 -6.22 -13.53
N VAL A 117 -9.51 -6.47 -13.15
CA VAL A 117 -10.64 -5.55 -13.43
C VAL A 117 -10.70 -4.41 -12.42
N LEU A 118 -10.45 -4.70 -11.14
CA LEU A 118 -10.58 -3.72 -10.05
C LEU A 118 -9.33 -2.86 -9.85
N LYS A 119 -8.18 -3.31 -10.37
CA LYS A 119 -6.89 -2.62 -10.28
C LYS A 119 -6.59 -2.18 -8.84
N LYS A 120 -6.01 -1.00 -8.65
CA LYS A 120 -5.65 -0.46 -7.32
C LYS A 120 -6.83 -0.32 -6.34
N ARG A 121 -8.09 -0.34 -6.80
CA ARG A 121 -9.27 -0.26 -5.91
C ARG A 121 -9.28 -1.39 -4.88
N ILE A 122 -8.65 -2.53 -5.17
CA ILE A 122 -8.52 -3.62 -4.20
C ILE A 122 -7.71 -3.22 -2.97
N LYS A 123 -6.65 -2.42 -3.15
CA LYS A 123 -5.83 -1.90 -2.05
C LYS A 123 -6.59 -0.85 -1.24
N ARG A 124 -7.40 -0.01 -1.91
CA ARG A 124 -8.28 0.94 -1.21
C ARG A 124 -9.37 0.25 -0.38
N LEU A 125 -9.95 -0.84 -0.87
CA LEU A 125 -10.92 -1.62 -0.11
C LEU A 125 -10.30 -2.16 1.17
N GLY A 126 -9.13 -2.80 1.10
CA GLY A 126 -8.45 -3.32 2.29
C GLY A 126 -8.11 -2.21 3.31
N MET A 127 -7.57 -1.08 2.84
CA MET A 127 -7.30 0.08 3.71
C MET A 127 -8.57 0.65 4.36
N HIS A 128 -9.67 0.72 3.61
CA HIS A 128 -10.96 1.17 4.16
C HIS A 128 -11.47 0.20 5.23
N GLN A 129 -11.40 -1.11 4.97
CA GLN A 129 -11.84 -2.13 5.92
C GLN A 129 -11.04 -2.06 7.23
N VAL A 130 -9.72 -1.92 7.16
CA VAL A 130 -8.88 -1.86 8.37
C VAL A 130 -9.06 -0.55 9.12
N LEU A 131 -8.94 0.60 8.44
CA LEU A 131 -8.86 1.89 9.12
C LEU A 131 -10.22 2.52 9.42
N ILE A 132 -11.22 2.29 8.58
CA ILE A 132 -12.55 2.88 8.72
C ILE A 132 -13.52 1.89 9.37
N GLU A 133 -13.60 0.66 8.86
CA GLU A 133 -14.52 -0.36 9.39
C GLU A 133 -13.96 -1.09 10.62
N LYS A 134 -12.70 -0.84 11.00
CA LYS A 134 -12.02 -1.49 12.13
C LYS A 134 -11.99 -3.02 12.01
N MET A 135 -11.97 -3.51 10.78
CA MET A 135 -11.82 -4.94 10.50
C MET A 135 -10.41 -5.39 10.91
N GLU A 136 -10.31 -6.59 11.47
CA GLU A 136 -9.01 -7.18 11.79
C GLU A 136 -8.13 -7.33 10.53
N PRO A 137 -6.84 -6.99 10.58
CA PRO A 137 -5.93 -7.02 9.43
C PRO A 137 -5.92 -8.33 8.65
N GLU A 138 -5.94 -9.47 9.36
CA GLU A 138 -5.94 -10.81 8.78
C GLU A 138 -7.22 -11.06 7.98
N ILE A 139 -8.36 -10.60 8.50
CA ILE A 139 -9.67 -10.72 7.83
C ILE A 139 -9.70 -9.83 6.59
N ALA A 140 -9.25 -8.57 6.70
CA ALA A 140 -9.22 -7.64 5.58
C ALA A 140 -8.29 -8.12 4.45
N ALA A 141 -7.11 -8.66 4.79
CA ALA A 141 -6.16 -9.21 3.81
C ALA A 141 -6.69 -10.46 3.09
N ALA A 142 -7.56 -11.25 3.74
CA ALA A 142 -8.18 -12.41 3.13
C ALA A 142 -9.50 -12.10 2.42
N PHE A 143 -10.13 -10.96 2.70
CA PHE A 143 -11.52 -10.67 2.36
C PHE A 143 -11.85 -10.82 0.88
N SER A 144 -10.97 -10.37 -0.01
CA SER A 144 -11.22 -10.38 -1.45
C SER A 144 -10.93 -11.72 -2.12
N LYS A 145 -10.25 -12.65 -1.45
CA LYS A 145 -9.84 -13.93 -2.04
C LYS A 145 -11.07 -14.76 -2.41
N GLY A 146 -11.12 -15.22 -3.66
CA GLY A 146 -12.21 -16.05 -4.20
C GLY A 146 -13.52 -15.30 -4.48
N LYS A 147 -13.63 -14.00 -4.20
CA LYS A 147 -14.84 -13.22 -4.49
C LYS A 147 -14.89 -12.77 -5.95
N LYS A 148 -16.10 -12.68 -6.51
CA LYS A 148 -16.29 -12.17 -7.87
C LYS A 148 -16.07 -10.66 -7.91
N TRP A 149 -15.38 -10.18 -8.95
CA TRP A 149 -15.06 -8.75 -9.05
C TRP A 149 -16.31 -7.84 -9.07
N ARG A 150 -17.44 -8.31 -9.62
CA ARG A 150 -18.70 -7.54 -9.67
C ARG A 150 -19.29 -7.30 -8.28
N GLU A 151 -19.14 -8.27 -7.37
CA GLU A 151 -19.60 -8.15 -5.98
C GLU A 151 -18.75 -7.12 -5.25
N LEU A 152 -17.43 -7.20 -5.43
CA LEU A 152 -16.49 -6.24 -4.87
C LEU A 152 -16.69 -4.83 -5.43
N ASP A 153 -16.91 -4.68 -6.74
CA ASP A 153 -17.20 -3.40 -7.37
C ASP A 153 -18.44 -2.73 -6.78
N ARG A 154 -19.54 -3.49 -6.62
CA ARG A 154 -20.76 -3.00 -5.98
C ARG A 154 -20.52 -2.57 -4.54
N LEU A 155 -19.77 -3.37 -3.79
CA LEU A 155 -19.40 -3.07 -2.40
C LEU A 155 -18.57 -1.79 -2.28
N MET A 156 -17.56 -1.61 -3.15
CA MET A 156 -16.73 -0.40 -3.17
C MET A 156 -17.57 0.84 -3.49
N LYS A 157 -18.47 0.75 -4.48
CA LYS A 157 -19.38 1.86 -4.85
C LYS A 157 -20.29 2.27 -3.69
N GLN A 158 -20.81 1.31 -2.92
CA GLN A 158 -21.59 1.58 -1.71
C GLN A 158 -20.79 2.31 -0.62
N LYS A 159 -19.46 2.11 -0.59
CA LYS A 159 -18.53 2.81 0.31
C LYS A 159 -18.03 4.14 -0.26
N GLY A 160 -18.50 4.54 -1.45
CA GLY A 160 -18.18 5.82 -2.09
C GLY A 160 -16.93 5.82 -2.97
N PHE A 161 -16.49 4.67 -3.52
CA PHE A 161 -15.33 4.60 -4.42
C PHE A 161 -15.28 3.43 -5.40
#